data_AF-I7C1C2-F1
#
_entry.id   AF-I7C1C2-F1
#
_cell.length_a   1.000
_cell.length_b   1.000
_cell.length_c   1.000
_cell.angle_alpha   90.00
_cell.angle_beta   90.00
_cell.angle_gamma   90.00
#
_symmetry.space_group_name_H-M   'P 1'
#
loop_
_entity.id
_entity.type
_entity.pdbx_description
1 polymer ?
#
loop_
_entity_poly.entity_id
_entity_poly.type
_entity_poly.pdbx_seq_one_letter_code
_entity_poly.pdbx_strand_id
1 'polypeptide(L)' 'MPNSANPGRRDRRECELCGQRVPAATYREHLLKECPGE' A
#
# COMPACT_ATOMS: atom_id res chain seq x y z
N MET A 1 -29.93 -5.64 -0.58
CA MET A 1 -28.57 -6.23 -0.50
C MET A 1 -27.57 -5.13 -0.90
N PRO A 2 -26.65 -4.65 -0.04
CA PRO A 2 -25.75 -3.55 -0.40
C PRO A 2 -24.59 -4.08 -1.25
N ASN A 3 -24.57 -3.72 -2.53
CA ASN A 3 -23.47 -4.08 -3.42
C ASN A 3 -22.46 -2.92 -3.48
N SER A 4 -21.54 -2.90 -2.52
CA SER A 4 -20.40 -1.98 -2.47
C SER A 4 -19.17 -2.60 -3.14
N ALA A 5 -19.28 -2.96 -4.41
CA ALA A 5 -18.13 -3.33 -5.22
C ALA A 5 -17.45 -2.05 -5.72
N ASN A 6 -16.56 -1.48 -4.91
CA ASN A 6 -15.61 -0.48 -5.39
C ASN A 6 -14.29 -1.19 -5.73
N PRO A 7 -14.03 -1.55 -7.01
CA PRO A 7 -12.81 -2.27 -7.40
C PRO A 7 -11.55 -1.39 -7.35
N GLY A 8 -11.62 -0.11 -6.97
CA GLY A 8 -10.50 0.83 -7.04
C GLY A 8 -9.79 1.13 -5.72
N ARG A 9 -10.23 0.59 -4.57
CA ARG A 9 -9.69 0.95 -3.24
C ARG A 9 -8.95 -0.17 -2.50
N ARG A 10 -8.64 -1.29 -3.15
CA ARG A 10 -8.05 -2.46 -2.45
C ARG A 10 -6.53 -2.64 -2.62
N ASP A 11 -5.90 -1.95 -3.58
CA ASP A 11 -4.45 -2.07 -3.82
C ASP A 11 -3.64 -0.99 -3.10
N ARG A 12 -3.91 -0.77 -1.80
CA ARG A 12 -3.01 0.03 -0.94
C ARG A 12 -2.54 -0.89 0.18
N ARG A 13 -1.22 -1.02 0.32
CA ARG A 13 -0.58 -1.76 1.41
C ARG A 13 -0.02 -0.80 2.44
N GLU A 14 -0.10 -1.21 3.68
CA GLU A 14 0.57 -0.53 4.78
C GLU A 14 2.01 -1.01 4.84
N CYS A 15 2.96 -0.09 4.86
CA CYS A 15 4.37 -0.40 4.99
C CYS A 15 4.65 -0.85 6.42
N GLU A 16 5.17 -2.06 6.58
CA GLU A 16 5.53 -2.61 7.89
C GLU A 16 6.75 -1.93 8.54
N LEU A 17 7.52 -1.17 7.77
CA LEU A 17 8.71 -0.46 8.26
C LEU A 17 8.39 0.92 8.83
N CYS A 18 7.51 1.70 8.17
CA CYS A 18 7.16 3.05 8.59
C CYS A 18 5.69 3.22 9.01
N GLY A 19 4.84 2.21 8.81
CA GLY A 19 3.40 2.26 9.10
C GLY A 19 2.56 3.05 8.08
N GLN A 20 3.16 3.53 6.99
CA GLN A 20 2.46 4.39 6.02
C GLN A 20 1.64 3.58 5.00
N ARG A 21 0.40 4.00 4.73
CA ARG A 21 -0.43 3.39 3.69
C ARG A 21 -0.05 3.89 2.31
N VAL A 22 0.59 3.04 1.53
CA VAL A 22 1.08 3.33 0.19
C VAL A 22 0.40 2.44 -0.85
N PRO A 23 0.23 2.90 -2.10
CA PRO A 23 -0.28 2.06 -3.19
C PRO A 23 0.58 0.81 -3.39
N ALA A 24 -0.05 -0.35 -3.67
CA ALA A 24 0.66 -1.60 -3.95
C ALA A 24 1.60 -1.46 -5.16
N ALA A 25 1.20 -0.67 -6.16
CA ALA A 25 2.03 -0.35 -7.33
C ALA A 25 3.36 0.33 -6.94
N THR A 26 3.34 1.21 -5.93
CA THR A 26 4.52 1.94 -5.45
C THR A 26 5.09 1.36 -4.16
N TYR A 27 4.51 0.29 -3.61
CA TYR A 27 4.94 -0.33 -2.34
C TYR A 27 6.40 -0.78 -2.43
N ARG A 28 6.76 -1.38 -3.56
CA ARG A 28 8.11 -1.86 -3.81
C ARG A 28 9.12 -0.71 -3.92
N GLU A 29 8.76 0.38 -4.60
CA GLU A 29 9.62 1.56 -4.69
C GLU A 29 9.73 2.29 -3.35
N HIS A 30 8.64 2.36 -2.59
CA HIS A 30 8.61 2.92 -1.24
C HIS A 30 9.53 2.14 -0.31
N LEU A 31 9.46 0.80 -0.31
CA LEU A 31 10.40 -0.05 0.43
C LEU A 31 11.86 0.18 0.00
N LEU A 32 12.13 0.42 -1.29
CA LEU A 32 13.52 0.63 -1.73
C LEU A 32 14.06 2.04 -1.44
N LYS A 33 13.23 3.08 -1.55
CA LYS A 33 13.66 4.49 -1.45
C LYS A 33 13.42 5.11 -0.07
N GLU A 34 12.23 4.88 0.48
CA GLU A 34 11.76 5.56 1.69
C GLU A 34 11.95 4.70 2.94
N CYS A 35 11.93 3.38 2.80
CA CYS A 35 12.10 2.45 3.90
C CYS A 35 13.11 1.36 3.54
N PRO A 36 14.38 1.71 3.26
CA PRO A 36 15.43 0.71 3.09
C PRO A 36 15.51 -0.06 4.42
N GLY A 37 14.94 -1.26 4.45
CA GLY A 37 14.96 -2.09 5.65
C GLY A 37 16.41 -2.35 6.04
N GLU A 38 16.84 -1.73 7.12
CA GLU A 38 18.12 -2.05 7.79
C GLU A 38 17.99 -3.36 8.57
#